data_AF-A0A444ITY1-F1
#
_entry.id   AF-A0A444ITY1-F1
#
_cell.length_a   1.000
_cell.length_b   1.000
_cell.length_c   1.000
_cell.angle_alpha   90.00
_cell.angle_beta   90.00
_cell.angle_gamma   90.00
#
_symmetry.space_group_name_H-M   'P 1'
#
loop_
_entity.id
_entity.type
_entity.pdbx_description
1 polymer ?
#
loop_
_entity_poly.entity_id
_entity_poly.type
_entity_poly.pdbx_seq_one_letter_code
_entity_poly.pdbx_strand_id
1 'polypeptide(L)'
;MYRVTCPFDISISHKKVGIGIYGKNDINVKFPEKVDSLLQFPNTTIEFQVNNDKYDNKYILILHIDYPECCDIELAVHIVTIIAKYLSFYLNKENINQRSGTYFIDLNLIELKLNRIKENGYCTNIAASDSYGLIVTNFVTIDEQYLQSSHYNENIHSFYFDGLRANFEKSKYFHWFLILETLEHSALYKKMFSDKLFDETEKKAVCALAEQMSDGTKKGAILNILSRTKEVRKTKMLKLLQNIDIASYKLIKDEIKITEEMIANIIKGRNSLFHRGSDFPEEILWDVLFPIVKKIVEKVTMNPDLLNG
;
A
#
# COMPACT_ATOMS: atom_id res chain seq x y z
N MET A 1 -3.34 30.71 -6.57
CA MET A 1 -2.28 30.02 -5.81
C MET A 1 -2.47 30.04 -4.28
N TYR A 2 -2.57 28.84 -3.70
CA TYR A 2 -2.50 28.54 -2.28
C TYR A 2 -1.19 27.80 -1.95
N ARG A 3 -0.66 28.01 -0.75
CA ARG A 3 0.48 27.27 -0.19
C ARG A 3 0.02 26.47 1.00
N VAL A 4 0.18 25.17 0.92
CA VAL A 4 0.02 24.24 2.04
C VAL A 4 1.41 23.88 2.53
N THR A 5 1.64 23.97 3.83
CA THR A 5 2.88 23.53 4.46
C THR A 5 2.52 22.53 5.55
N CYS A 6 3.04 21.31 5.44
CA CYS A 6 2.79 20.24 6.40
C CYS A 6 4.13 19.60 6.80
N PRO A 7 4.56 19.75 8.06
CA PRO A 7 5.70 19.00 8.58
C PRO A 7 5.38 17.50 8.63
N PHE A 8 6.39 16.68 8.41
CA PHE A 8 6.26 15.23 8.49
C PHE A 8 7.56 14.56 8.96
N ASP A 9 7.38 13.39 9.54
CA ASP A 9 8.45 12.52 10.02
C ASP A 9 8.46 11.20 9.24
N ILE A 10 9.63 10.58 9.13
CA ILE A 10 9.75 9.21 8.62
C ILE A 10 9.80 8.26 9.81
N SER A 11 8.70 7.58 10.07
CA SER A 11 8.48 6.70 11.20
C SER A 11 8.67 5.23 10.83
N ILE A 12 8.91 4.39 11.84
CA ILE A 12 9.06 2.93 11.70
C ILE A 12 8.07 2.27 12.67
N SER A 13 7.15 1.43 12.18
CA SER A 13 6.05 0.89 12.99
C SER A 13 6.44 -0.22 13.96
N HIS A 14 7.51 -0.96 13.70
CA HIS A 14 7.98 -2.01 14.58
C HIS A 14 9.50 -2.12 14.50
N LYS A 15 10.15 -2.24 15.65
CA LYS A 15 11.57 -2.56 15.75
C LYS A 15 11.68 -3.89 16.49
N LYS A 16 12.10 -4.96 15.81
CA LYS A 16 12.49 -6.18 16.52
C LYS A 16 13.82 -5.90 17.21
N VAL A 17 13.79 -5.70 18.53
CA VAL A 17 14.99 -5.65 19.36
C VAL A 17 15.46 -7.08 19.56
N GLY A 18 16.39 -7.54 18.72
CA GLY A 18 17.09 -8.80 18.96
C GLY A 18 18.03 -8.66 20.16
N ILE A 19 18.07 -9.66 21.03
CA ILE A 19 18.99 -9.71 22.17
C ILE A 19 20.44 -9.56 21.65
N GLY A 20 21.08 -8.44 21.96
CA GLY A 20 22.53 -8.25 21.82
C GLY A 20 23.05 -7.49 20.59
N ILE A 21 22.22 -7.15 19.60
CA ILE A 21 22.63 -6.29 18.46
C ILE A 21 21.55 -5.22 18.23
N TYR A 22 21.85 -3.97 18.57
CA TYR A 22 21.03 -2.82 18.18
C TYR A 22 21.22 -2.55 16.68
N GLY A 23 20.42 -3.20 15.83
CA GLY A 23 20.27 -2.79 14.45
C GLY A 23 19.48 -1.48 14.39
N LYS A 24 20.14 -0.34 14.18
CA LYS A 24 19.44 0.89 13.78
C LYS A 24 19.22 0.81 12.27
N ASN A 25 17.98 0.59 11.86
CA ASN A 25 17.54 0.84 10.48
C ASN A 25 17.46 2.35 10.35
N ASP A 26 18.44 2.95 9.67
CA ASP A 26 18.46 4.38 9.38
C ASP A 26 18.21 4.55 7.88
N ILE A 27 17.38 5.52 7.53
CA ILE A 27 17.04 5.78 6.14
C ILE A 27 17.44 7.20 5.82
N ASN A 28 18.30 7.34 4.81
CA ASN A 28 18.66 8.65 4.29
C ASN A 28 17.91 8.84 2.98
N VAL A 29 16.92 9.73 3.01
CA VAL A 29 16.02 9.96 1.88
C VAL A 29 16.38 11.27 1.24
N LYS A 30 16.72 11.23 -0.04
CA LYS A 30 16.86 12.42 -0.87
C LYS A 30 15.61 12.58 -1.71
N PHE A 31 14.80 13.57 -1.34
CA PHE A 31 13.67 14.02 -2.14
C PHE A 31 14.16 14.94 -3.27
N PRO A 32 13.49 14.95 -4.44
CA PRO A 32 13.68 16.02 -5.41
C PRO A 32 13.29 17.36 -4.79
N GLU A 33 13.97 18.45 -5.18
CA GLU A 33 13.70 19.78 -4.63
C GLU A 33 12.28 20.25 -4.97
N LYS A 34 11.83 19.92 -6.18
CA LYS A 34 10.55 20.33 -6.73
C LYS A 34 10.00 19.24 -7.66
N VAL A 35 8.69 19.00 -7.61
CA VAL A 35 7.97 18.08 -8.50
C VAL A 35 6.67 18.73 -8.93
N ASP A 36 6.53 18.94 -10.23
CA ASP A 36 5.28 19.46 -10.81
C ASP A 36 4.32 18.30 -11.13
N SER A 37 3.03 18.53 -10.88
CA SER A 37 1.93 17.61 -11.16
C SER A 37 2.11 16.19 -10.60
N LEU A 38 2.63 16.08 -9.37
CA LEU A 38 2.82 14.79 -8.69
C LEU A 38 1.50 14.00 -8.67
N LEU A 39 1.56 12.70 -8.96
CA LEU A 39 0.39 11.80 -8.99
C LEU A 39 -0.74 12.28 -9.91
N GLN A 40 -0.39 13.09 -10.92
CA GLN A 40 -1.32 13.71 -11.87
C GLN A 40 -2.35 14.66 -11.25
N PHE A 41 -2.07 15.23 -10.07
CA PHE A 41 -2.85 16.35 -9.57
C PHE A 41 -2.53 17.60 -10.43
N PRO A 42 -3.43 18.05 -11.32
CA PRO A 42 -3.13 19.16 -12.21
C PRO A 42 -2.95 20.44 -11.40
N ASN A 43 -2.10 21.34 -11.89
CA ASN A 43 -1.81 22.64 -11.27
C ASN A 43 -1.31 22.54 -9.82
N THR A 44 -0.61 21.45 -9.49
CA THR A 44 0.09 21.31 -8.21
C THR A 44 1.58 21.25 -8.42
N THR A 45 2.32 21.85 -7.50
CA THR A 45 3.77 21.79 -7.42
C THR A 45 4.12 21.46 -5.99
N ILE A 46 4.99 20.47 -5.79
CA ILE A 46 5.44 20.06 -4.47
C ILE A 46 6.91 20.37 -4.33
N GLU A 47 7.26 21.02 -3.23
CA GLU A 47 8.62 21.25 -2.79
C GLU A 47 8.87 20.48 -1.49
N PHE A 48 10.02 19.84 -1.41
CA PHE A 48 10.47 19.16 -0.20
C PHE A 48 11.58 19.99 0.45
N GLN A 49 11.37 20.40 1.69
CA GLN A 49 12.39 21.07 2.49
C GLN A 49 12.77 20.20 3.68
N VAL A 50 14.04 20.23 4.07
CA VAL A 50 14.52 19.60 5.30
C VAL A 50 14.79 20.71 6.29
N ASN A 51 14.06 20.74 7.41
CA ASN A 51 14.38 21.66 8.48
C ASN A 51 15.48 21.05 9.36
N ASN A 52 16.69 21.59 9.25
CA ASN A 52 17.84 21.15 10.03
C ASN A 52 17.91 21.86 11.40
N ASP A 53 16.80 21.92 12.14
CA ASP A 53 16.83 22.40 13.52
C ASP A 53 17.42 21.32 14.44
N LYS A 54 18.39 21.73 15.28
CA LYS A 54 19.41 20.95 15.99
C LYS A 54 19.01 19.66 16.75
N TYR A 55 17.74 19.30 16.84
CA TYR A 55 17.26 18.17 17.63
C TYR A 55 16.24 17.26 16.94
N ASP A 56 15.76 17.60 15.74
CA ASP A 56 14.77 16.80 15.01
C ASP A 56 14.93 17.08 13.51
N ASN A 57 15.42 16.11 12.74
CA ASN A 57 15.49 16.19 11.27
C ASN A 57 14.07 16.10 10.69
N LYS A 58 13.27 17.16 10.87
CA LYS A 58 11.89 17.21 10.41
C LYS A 58 11.84 17.62 8.95
N TYR A 59 11.18 16.79 8.15
CA TYR A 59 10.91 17.11 6.76
C TYR A 59 9.69 18.03 6.70
N ILE A 60 9.68 18.95 5.76
CA ILE A 60 8.57 19.86 5.50
C ILE A 60 8.12 19.64 4.07
N LEU A 61 6.88 19.19 3.92
CA LEU A 61 6.18 19.14 2.64
C LEU A 61 5.57 20.51 2.36
N ILE A 62 5.93 21.13 1.25
CA ILE A 62 5.35 22.39 0.79
C ILE A 62 4.62 22.11 -0.52
N LEU A 63 3.31 22.24 -0.49
CA LEU A 63 2.45 22.01 -1.64
C LEU A 63 1.90 23.36 -2.12
N HIS A 64 2.23 23.72 -3.35
CA HIS A 64 1.68 24.85 -4.08
C HIS A 64 0.52 24.35 -4.93
N ILE A 65 -0.66 24.92 -4.73
CA ILE A 65 -1.89 24.55 -5.43
C ILE A 65 -2.37 25.77 -6.20
N ASP A 66 -2.41 25.67 -7.53
CA ASP A 66 -2.92 26.72 -8.41
C ASP A 66 -4.27 26.36 -9.01
N TYR A 67 -5.28 26.23 -8.13
CA TYR A 67 -6.68 26.19 -8.56
C TYR A 67 -7.28 27.61 -8.57
N PRO A 68 -8.12 27.92 -9.59
CA PRO A 68 -8.89 29.16 -9.65
C PRO A 68 -10.03 29.19 -8.62
N GLU A 69 -10.48 28.02 -8.18
CA GLU A 69 -11.47 27.82 -7.11
C GLU A 69 -10.78 27.72 -5.74
N CYS A 70 -11.49 28.08 -4.67
CA CYS A 70 -10.87 28.17 -3.35
C CYS A 70 -10.37 26.78 -2.89
N CYS A 71 -9.11 26.69 -2.45
CA CYS A 71 -8.63 25.51 -1.73
C CYS A 71 -9.08 25.64 -0.27
N ASP A 72 -9.87 24.69 0.21
CA ASP A 72 -10.19 24.57 1.63
C ASP A 72 -9.18 23.65 2.36
N ILE A 73 -9.31 23.59 3.68
CA ILE A 73 -8.42 22.81 4.53
C ILE A 73 -8.63 21.31 4.37
N GLU A 74 -9.84 20.87 4.03
CA GLU A 74 -10.20 19.46 3.88
C GLU A 74 -9.53 18.87 2.63
N LEU A 75 -9.59 19.58 1.51
CA LEU A 75 -8.90 19.24 0.28
C LEU A 75 -7.37 19.24 0.50
N ALA A 76 -6.84 20.23 1.21
CA ALA A 76 -5.41 20.28 1.54
C ALA A 76 -4.97 19.05 2.35
N VAL A 77 -5.72 18.70 3.42
CA VAL A 77 -5.49 17.51 4.25
C VAL A 77 -5.56 16.23 3.42
N HIS A 78 -6.56 16.13 2.53
CA HIS A 78 -6.72 14.97 1.65
C HIS A 78 -5.51 14.78 0.73
N ILE A 79 -5.07 15.86 0.06
CA ILE A 79 -3.93 15.79 -0.87
C ILE A 79 -2.63 15.43 -0.13
N VAL A 80 -2.31 16.08 1.00
CA VAL A 80 -1.08 15.74 1.74
C VAL A 80 -1.11 14.31 2.27
N THR A 81 -2.29 13.79 2.63
CA THR A 81 -2.46 12.39 3.06
C THR A 81 -2.20 11.42 1.93
N ILE A 82 -2.69 11.72 0.71
CA ILE A 82 -2.40 10.91 -0.49
C ILE A 82 -0.88 10.89 -0.77
N ILE A 83 -0.24 12.05 -0.70
CA ILE A 83 1.21 12.19 -0.89
C ILE A 83 1.96 11.33 0.14
N ALA A 84 1.60 11.41 1.42
CA ALA A 84 2.21 10.62 2.48
C ALA A 84 2.07 9.10 2.27
N LYS A 85 0.86 8.63 1.92
CA LYS A 85 0.61 7.21 1.60
C LYS A 85 1.50 6.74 0.45
N TYR A 86 1.57 7.54 -0.61
CA TYR A 86 2.33 7.21 -1.80
C TYR A 86 3.85 7.20 -1.56
N LEU A 87 4.39 8.24 -0.91
CA LEU A 87 5.81 8.29 -0.58
C LEU A 87 6.20 7.16 0.38
N SER A 88 5.33 6.78 1.32
CA SER A 88 5.54 5.61 2.19
C SER A 88 5.70 4.31 1.39
N PHE A 89 4.93 4.15 0.31
CA PHE A 89 5.15 3.07 -0.63
C PHE A 89 6.53 3.14 -1.29
N TYR A 90 6.91 4.30 -1.81
CA TYR A 90 8.21 4.49 -2.47
C TYR A 90 9.39 4.19 -1.54
N LEU A 91 9.34 4.61 -0.27
CA LEU A 91 10.37 4.31 0.74
C LEU A 91 10.59 2.81 0.94
N ASN A 92 9.52 2.01 0.85
CA ASN A 92 9.60 0.56 1.03
C ASN A 92 9.82 -0.19 -0.29
N LYS A 93 9.77 0.50 -1.44
CA LYS A 93 10.08 -0.08 -2.76
C LYS A 93 11.49 -0.66 -2.80
N GLU A 94 12.45 -0.01 -2.18
CA GLU A 94 13.85 -0.46 -2.11
C GLU A 94 14.24 -1.05 -0.74
N ASN A 95 13.29 -1.15 0.19
CA ASN A 95 13.58 -1.73 1.52
C ASN A 95 13.76 -3.25 1.43
N ILE A 96 15.00 -3.70 1.62
CA ILE A 96 15.40 -5.11 1.60
C ILE A 96 15.07 -5.81 2.94
N ASN A 97 15.08 -5.08 4.07
CA ASN A 97 14.94 -5.66 5.41
C ASN A 97 13.64 -5.22 6.11
N GLN A 98 12.53 -5.74 5.60
CA GLN A 98 11.16 -5.40 6.00
C GLN A 98 10.81 -5.90 7.41
N ARG A 99 11.43 -7.02 7.83
CA ARG A 99 11.26 -7.64 9.15
C ARG A 99 11.80 -6.78 10.30
N SER A 100 12.75 -5.90 10.00
CA SER A 100 13.33 -4.96 10.97
C SER A 100 12.55 -3.64 11.06
N GLY A 101 11.45 -3.51 10.32
CA GLY A 101 10.59 -2.33 10.33
C GLY A 101 10.17 -1.90 8.94
N THR A 102 8.94 -1.39 8.87
CA THR A 102 8.38 -0.77 7.65
C THR A 102 8.30 0.74 7.85
N TYR A 103 8.89 1.48 6.91
CA TYR A 103 8.91 2.95 6.95
C TYR A 103 7.54 3.52 6.57
N PHE A 104 7.13 4.63 7.16
CA PHE A 104 5.96 5.37 6.72
C PHE A 104 6.11 6.86 7.03
N ILE A 105 5.46 7.70 6.25
CA ILE A 105 5.37 9.13 6.49
C ILE A 105 4.27 9.38 7.53
N ASP A 106 4.68 10.00 8.64
CA ASP A 106 3.79 10.46 9.70
C ASP A 106 3.59 11.98 9.57
N LEU A 107 2.38 12.39 9.21
CA LEU A 107 2.06 13.81 8.96
C LEU A 107 1.72 14.49 10.27
N ASN A 108 2.35 15.64 10.54
CA ASN A 108 1.94 16.51 11.65
C ASN A 108 0.83 17.45 11.17
N LEU A 109 -0.40 16.92 11.14
CA LEU A 109 -1.58 17.68 10.71
C LEU A 109 -1.93 18.83 11.68
N ILE A 110 -1.46 18.79 12.93
CA ILE A 110 -1.65 19.88 13.90
C ILE A 110 -0.90 21.13 13.45
N GLU A 111 0.26 20.95 12.82
CA GLU A 111 1.11 22.03 12.32
C GLU A 111 0.85 22.38 10.85
N LEU A 112 -0.22 21.84 10.23
CA LEU A 112 -0.57 22.13 8.85
C LEU A 112 -0.99 23.59 8.69
N LYS A 113 -0.33 24.29 7.76
CA LYS A 113 -0.61 25.70 7.45
C LYS A 113 -1.11 25.82 6.02
N LEU A 114 -2.29 26.42 5.83
CA LEU A 114 -2.84 26.79 4.53
C LEU A 114 -2.82 28.32 4.40
N ASN A 115 -2.01 28.84 3.49
CA ASN A 115 -1.84 30.27 3.27
C ASN A 115 -2.17 30.62 1.81
N ARG A 116 -2.98 31.66 1.59
CA ARG A 116 -3.13 32.25 0.24
C ARG A 116 -1.91 33.13 -0.04
N ILE A 117 -1.12 32.79 -1.06
CA ILE A 117 0.09 33.57 -1.38
C ILE A 117 -0.28 34.84 -2.15
N LYS A 118 0.24 35.99 -1.72
CA LYS A 118 0.60 37.13 -2.56
C LYS A 118 2.14 37.22 -2.57
N GLU A 119 2.76 37.48 -3.72
CA GLU A 119 4.18 37.25 -4.02
C GLU A 119 5.18 37.85 -3.00
N ASN A 120 6.14 37.02 -2.52
CA ASN A 120 7.61 37.23 -2.44
C ASN A 120 8.30 36.24 -1.44
N GLY A 121 9.44 35.64 -1.87
CA GLY A 121 10.23 34.53 -1.24
C GLY A 121 11.10 34.90 -0.02
N TYR A 122 12.14 34.20 0.48
CA TYR A 122 12.95 32.96 0.23
C TYR A 122 13.62 32.55 1.59
N CYS A 123 14.24 31.35 1.75
CA CYS A 123 15.39 31.13 2.69
C CYS A 123 16.17 29.80 2.48
N THR A 124 17.46 29.76 2.91
CA THR A 124 18.53 28.76 2.60
C THR A 124 19.18 28.07 3.82
N ASN A 125 19.80 26.88 3.59
CA ASN A 125 20.40 25.88 4.51
C ASN A 125 21.85 26.14 5.03
N ILE A 126 22.33 25.33 6.02
CA ILE A 126 23.68 24.66 6.12
C ILE A 126 23.76 23.62 7.31
N ALA A 127 24.61 22.58 7.15
CA ALA A 127 24.85 21.30 7.87
C ALA A 127 25.66 21.36 9.22
N ALA A 128 26.08 20.32 9.98
CA ALA A 128 26.33 18.85 9.83
C ALA A 128 26.41 18.12 11.21
N SER A 129 26.45 16.77 11.27
CA SER A 129 26.74 15.99 12.51
C SER A 129 27.46 14.64 12.25
N ASP A 130 28.05 14.08 13.31
CA ASP A 130 28.94 12.91 13.31
C ASP A 130 28.58 11.94 14.46
N SER A 131 28.57 10.62 14.22
CA SER A 131 28.90 9.55 15.20
C SER A 131 28.61 8.12 14.67
N TYR A 132 29.52 7.20 15.00
CA TYR A 132 29.58 5.82 14.51
C TYR A 132 28.71 4.85 15.31
N GLY A 133 27.84 4.14 14.58
CA GLY A 133 27.30 2.82 14.92
C GLY A 133 27.30 1.97 13.64
N LEU A 134 27.09 0.66 13.74
CA LEU A 134 26.89 -0.16 12.55
C LEU A 134 25.45 0.08 12.06
N ILE A 135 25.32 1.12 11.24
CA ILE A 135 24.08 1.61 10.67
C ILE A 135 23.90 0.91 9.32
N VAL A 136 22.77 0.23 9.14
CA VAL A 136 22.33 -0.12 7.78
C VAL A 136 21.63 1.12 7.24
N THR A 137 22.39 2.00 6.60
CA THR A 137 21.84 3.20 5.97
C THR A 137 21.32 2.82 4.60
N ASN A 138 20.00 2.76 4.44
CA ASN A 138 19.41 2.67 3.12
C ASN A 138 19.35 4.07 2.52
N PHE A 139 20.03 4.26 1.39
CA PHE A 139 19.92 5.49 0.61
C PHE A 139 18.79 5.33 -0.39
N VAL A 140 17.72 6.09 -0.22
CA VAL A 140 16.60 6.11 -1.17
C VAL A 140 16.61 7.46 -1.87
N THR A 141 16.83 7.45 -3.17
CA THR A 141 16.64 8.62 -4.03
C THR A 141 15.28 8.49 -4.68
N ILE A 142 14.44 9.51 -4.50
CA ILE A 142 13.13 9.55 -5.16
C ILE A 142 13.30 10.19 -6.54
N ASP A 143 13.06 9.40 -7.58
CA ASP A 143 13.22 9.82 -8.98
C ASP A 143 12.01 10.65 -9.43
N GLU A 144 12.26 11.88 -9.87
CA GLU A 144 11.24 12.80 -10.37
C GLU A 144 10.43 12.22 -11.54
N GLN A 145 11.08 11.52 -12.48
CA GLN A 145 10.41 10.95 -13.65
C GLN A 145 9.41 9.88 -13.23
N TYR A 146 9.80 9.04 -12.26
CA TYR A 146 8.92 8.02 -11.70
C TYR A 146 7.72 8.66 -10.97
N LEU A 147 7.95 9.75 -10.24
CA LEU A 147 6.90 10.48 -9.53
C LEU A 147 5.84 11.07 -10.47
N GLN A 148 6.27 11.62 -11.62
CA GLN A 148 5.38 12.23 -12.61
C GLN A 148 4.54 11.20 -13.37
N SER A 149 5.07 10.00 -13.64
CA SER A 149 4.35 8.94 -14.36
C SER A 149 3.42 8.08 -13.47
N SER A 150 3.41 8.31 -12.16
CA SER A 150 2.72 7.46 -11.18
C SER A 150 1.29 7.88 -10.92
N HIS A 151 0.43 6.90 -10.61
CA HIS A 151 -0.97 7.09 -10.30
C HIS A 151 -1.29 6.57 -8.90
N TYR A 152 -2.27 7.19 -8.26
CA TYR A 152 -2.73 6.79 -6.93
C TYR A 152 -4.06 6.03 -7.02
N ASN A 153 -4.09 4.85 -6.43
CA ASN A 153 -5.30 4.04 -6.24
C ASN A 153 -5.68 4.02 -4.76
N GLU A 154 -6.79 4.67 -4.40
CA GLU A 154 -7.19 4.90 -3.00
C GLU A 154 -7.25 3.61 -2.18
N ASN A 155 -7.94 2.57 -2.65
CA ASN A 155 -8.09 1.34 -1.87
C ASN A 155 -6.74 0.63 -1.66
N ILE A 156 -5.98 0.44 -2.73
CA ILE A 156 -4.73 -0.33 -2.68
C ILE A 156 -3.65 0.41 -1.87
N HIS A 157 -3.49 1.72 -2.09
CA HIS A 157 -2.48 2.50 -1.38
C HIS A 157 -2.86 2.72 0.09
N SER A 158 -4.14 2.93 0.41
CA SER A 158 -4.61 3.06 1.79
C SER A 158 -4.37 1.78 2.59
N PHE A 159 -4.79 0.61 2.05
CA PHE A 159 -4.54 -0.67 2.72
C PHE A 159 -3.05 -0.98 2.85
N TYR A 160 -2.24 -0.60 1.86
CA TYR A 160 -0.80 -0.77 1.94
C TYR A 160 -0.21 0.06 3.09
N PHE A 161 -0.57 1.35 3.13
CA PHE A 161 -0.12 2.31 4.15
C PHE A 161 -0.56 1.89 5.55
N ASP A 162 -1.81 1.47 5.74
CA ASP A 162 -2.29 0.99 7.04
C ASP A 162 -1.52 -0.24 7.52
N GLY A 163 -1.15 -1.16 6.62
CA GLY A 163 -0.28 -2.27 6.95
C GLY A 163 1.16 -1.83 7.28
N LEU A 164 1.71 -0.79 6.63
CA LEU A 164 3.01 -0.23 7.01
C LEU A 164 2.95 0.38 8.42
N ARG A 165 1.89 1.11 8.75
CA ARG A 165 1.71 1.79 10.04
C ARG A 165 1.39 0.84 11.20
N ALA A 166 0.71 -0.27 10.94
CA ALA A 166 0.31 -1.20 11.99
C ALA A 166 1.52 -1.75 12.77
N ASN A 167 1.42 -1.76 14.10
CA ASN A 167 2.51 -2.21 14.98
C ASN A 167 2.57 -3.74 15.13
N PHE A 168 1.45 -4.43 14.92
CA PHE A 168 1.31 -5.87 15.10
C PHE A 168 1.21 -6.60 13.77
N GLU A 169 1.94 -7.72 13.65
CA GLU A 169 2.02 -8.50 12.41
C GLU A 169 0.65 -9.02 11.94
N LYS A 170 -0.25 -9.39 12.87
CA LYS A 170 -1.63 -9.77 12.53
C LYS A 170 -2.40 -8.65 11.83
N SER A 171 -2.25 -7.41 12.30
CA SER A 171 -2.88 -6.25 11.68
C SER A 171 -2.26 -5.95 10.32
N LYS A 172 -0.93 -6.06 10.18
CA LYS A 172 -0.25 -5.93 8.88
C LYS A 172 -0.81 -6.93 7.87
N TYR A 173 -0.90 -8.19 8.27
CA TYR A 173 -1.44 -9.26 7.45
C TYR A 173 -2.86 -8.95 7.00
N PHE A 174 -3.72 -8.53 7.93
CA PHE A 174 -5.10 -8.19 7.64
C PHE A 174 -5.18 -7.09 6.55
N HIS A 175 -4.50 -5.96 6.76
CA HIS A 175 -4.52 -4.85 5.81
C HIS A 175 -3.96 -5.24 4.44
N TRP A 176 -2.82 -5.94 4.39
CA TRP A 176 -2.24 -6.37 3.12
C TRP A 176 -3.04 -7.45 2.41
N PHE A 177 -3.80 -8.28 3.14
CA PHE A 177 -4.74 -9.22 2.53
C PHE A 177 -5.93 -8.50 1.86
N LEU A 178 -6.38 -7.36 2.39
CA LEU A 178 -7.45 -6.56 1.75
C LEU A 178 -7.07 -6.09 0.33
N ILE A 179 -5.78 -5.96 0.03
CA ILE A 179 -5.31 -5.66 -1.33
C ILE A 179 -5.61 -6.83 -2.27
N LEU A 180 -5.38 -8.07 -1.84
CA LEU A 180 -5.77 -9.25 -2.60
C LEU A 180 -7.30 -9.33 -2.77
N GLU A 181 -8.06 -9.04 -1.70
CA GLU A 181 -9.53 -8.97 -1.82
C GLU A 181 -9.96 -7.87 -2.80
N THR A 182 -9.28 -6.73 -2.85
CA THR A 182 -9.55 -5.66 -3.82
C THR A 182 -9.37 -6.16 -5.26
N LEU A 183 -8.31 -6.95 -5.52
CA LEU A 183 -8.11 -7.57 -6.83
C LEU A 183 -9.26 -8.51 -7.20
N GLU A 184 -9.79 -9.29 -6.26
CA GLU A 184 -10.93 -10.20 -6.50
C GLU A 184 -12.24 -9.48 -6.82
N HIS A 185 -12.38 -8.23 -6.39
CA HIS A 185 -13.56 -7.41 -6.67
C HIS A 185 -13.43 -6.55 -7.93
N SER A 186 -12.24 -6.56 -8.56
CA SER A 186 -11.95 -5.77 -9.77
C SER A 186 -12.79 -6.19 -10.99
N ALA A 187 -12.94 -5.28 -11.95
CA ALA A 187 -13.61 -5.57 -13.22
C ALA A 187 -12.84 -6.61 -14.04
N LEU A 188 -11.49 -6.52 -14.04
CA LEU A 188 -10.62 -7.52 -14.65
C LEU A 188 -10.91 -8.94 -14.11
N TYR A 189 -10.99 -9.10 -12.78
CA TYR A 189 -11.30 -10.41 -12.18
C TYR A 189 -12.65 -10.95 -12.64
N LYS A 190 -13.68 -10.10 -12.66
CA LYS A 190 -15.03 -10.48 -13.11
C LYS A 190 -15.04 -10.90 -14.58
N LYS A 191 -14.26 -10.23 -15.43
CA LYS A 191 -14.08 -10.55 -16.85
C LYS A 191 -13.34 -11.87 -17.06
N MET A 192 -12.29 -12.13 -16.26
CA MET A 192 -11.50 -13.36 -16.35
C MET A 192 -12.25 -14.60 -15.82
N PHE A 193 -13.12 -14.43 -14.82
CA PHE A 193 -13.73 -15.55 -14.09
C PHE A 193 -15.27 -15.49 -14.09
N SER A 194 -15.87 -15.06 -15.20
CA SER A 194 -17.33 -15.02 -15.38
C SER A 194 -17.99 -16.40 -15.44
N ASP A 195 -17.20 -17.45 -15.69
CA ASP A 195 -17.68 -18.82 -15.84
C ASP A 195 -18.16 -19.39 -14.51
N LYS A 196 -19.47 -19.33 -14.32
CA LYS A 196 -20.16 -19.92 -13.18
C LYS A 196 -20.16 -21.44 -13.31
N LEU A 197 -20.19 -22.11 -12.16
CA LEU A 197 -20.28 -23.57 -12.11
C LEU A 197 -21.62 -24.07 -12.68
N PHE A 198 -22.66 -23.23 -12.60
CA PHE A 198 -24.01 -23.53 -13.05
C PHE A 198 -24.46 -22.57 -14.13
N ASP A 199 -25.12 -23.10 -15.16
CA ASP A 199 -25.85 -22.29 -16.13
C ASP A 199 -27.16 -21.73 -15.55
N GLU A 200 -27.85 -20.87 -16.31
CA GLU A 200 -29.10 -20.24 -15.84
C GLU A 200 -30.25 -21.24 -15.65
N THR A 201 -30.23 -22.36 -16.37
CA THR A 201 -31.23 -23.42 -16.23
C THR A 201 -31.00 -24.19 -14.94
N GLU A 202 -29.76 -24.58 -14.67
CA GLU A 202 -29.33 -25.27 -13.46
C GLU A 202 -29.54 -24.39 -12.22
N LYS A 203 -29.24 -23.09 -12.30
CA LYS A 203 -29.56 -22.14 -11.21
C LYS A 203 -31.04 -22.10 -10.88
N LYS A 204 -31.92 -22.03 -11.89
CA LYS A 204 -33.37 -22.02 -11.67
C LYS A 204 -33.82 -23.31 -10.98
N ALA A 205 -33.28 -24.46 -11.40
CA ALA A 205 -33.58 -25.74 -10.76
C ALA A 205 -33.12 -25.79 -9.29
N VAL A 206 -31.91 -25.30 -8.99
CA VAL A 206 -31.37 -25.24 -7.63
C VAL A 206 -32.12 -24.23 -6.76
N CYS A 207 -32.52 -23.07 -7.29
CA CYS A 207 -33.37 -22.10 -6.59
C CYS A 207 -34.73 -22.71 -6.25
N ALA A 208 -35.39 -23.37 -7.21
CA ALA A 208 -36.67 -24.03 -6.99
C ALA A 208 -36.56 -25.14 -5.93
N LEU A 209 -35.46 -25.91 -5.93
CA LEU A 209 -35.19 -26.91 -4.89
C LEU A 209 -34.99 -26.25 -3.52
N ALA A 210 -34.23 -25.15 -3.45
CA ALA A 210 -33.96 -24.43 -2.21
C ALA A 210 -35.22 -23.77 -1.61
N GLU A 211 -36.17 -23.36 -2.45
CA GLU A 211 -37.47 -22.83 -2.02
C GLU A 211 -38.36 -23.89 -1.39
N GLN A 212 -38.22 -25.16 -1.77
CA GLN A 212 -38.94 -26.28 -1.19
C GLN A 212 -38.35 -26.76 0.15
N MET A 213 -37.18 -26.24 0.56
CA MET A 213 -36.54 -26.61 1.82
C MET A 213 -37.13 -25.86 3.00
N SER A 214 -37.53 -26.61 4.03
CA SER A 214 -38.00 -26.07 5.32
C SER A 214 -36.87 -25.59 6.24
N ASP A 215 -35.64 -26.06 6.03
CA ASP A 215 -34.46 -25.71 6.83
C ASP A 215 -33.72 -24.53 6.18
N GLY A 216 -33.76 -23.37 6.84
CA GLY A 216 -33.11 -22.14 6.37
C GLY A 216 -31.59 -22.24 6.25
N THR A 217 -30.94 -23.09 7.07
CA THR A 217 -29.50 -23.31 7.02
C THR A 217 -29.12 -24.09 5.76
N LYS A 218 -29.87 -25.15 5.44
CA LYS A 218 -29.67 -25.93 4.22
C LYS A 218 -30.00 -25.13 2.97
N LYS A 219 -31.09 -24.36 3.01
CA LYS A 219 -31.45 -23.39 1.96
C LYS A 219 -30.30 -22.42 1.68
N GLY A 220 -29.76 -21.79 2.72
CA GLY A 220 -28.62 -20.88 2.59
C GLY A 220 -27.36 -21.56 2.04
N ALA A 221 -27.06 -22.78 2.47
CA ALA A 221 -25.92 -23.55 1.98
C ALA A 221 -26.03 -23.89 0.49
N ILE A 222 -27.21 -24.31 0.02
CA ILE A 222 -27.47 -24.63 -1.39
C ILE A 222 -27.40 -23.38 -2.26
N LEU A 223 -28.02 -22.27 -1.83
CA LEU A 223 -27.96 -21.02 -2.58
C LEU A 223 -26.53 -20.47 -2.66
N ASN A 224 -25.71 -20.66 -1.62
CA ASN A 224 -24.30 -20.29 -1.65
C ASN A 224 -23.49 -21.10 -2.69
N ILE A 225 -23.89 -22.33 -3.02
CA ILE A 225 -23.21 -23.13 -4.06
C ILE A 225 -23.33 -22.48 -5.44
N LEU A 226 -24.43 -21.76 -5.71
CA LEU A 226 -24.65 -21.06 -6.99
C LEU A 226 -23.69 -19.90 -7.25
N SER A 227 -23.01 -19.42 -6.20
CA SER A 227 -21.94 -18.41 -6.32
C SER A 227 -20.58 -18.99 -6.71
N ARG A 228 -20.44 -20.32 -6.73
CA ARG A 228 -19.16 -20.97 -7.04
C ARG A 228 -18.84 -20.90 -8.53
N THR A 229 -17.58 -20.60 -8.82
CA THR A 229 -16.97 -20.71 -10.14
C THR A 229 -16.37 -22.10 -10.31
N LYS A 230 -16.13 -22.54 -11.55
CA LYS A 230 -15.46 -23.82 -11.84
C LYS A 230 -14.07 -23.91 -11.20
N GLU A 231 -13.36 -22.78 -11.14
CA GLU A 231 -12.03 -22.71 -10.57
C GLU A 231 -12.02 -22.29 -9.09
N VAL A 232 -11.12 -22.90 -8.31
CA VAL A 232 -10.93 -22.58 -6.89
C VAL A 232 -10.22 -21.23 -6.71
N ARG A 233 -10.51 -20.54 -5.61
CA ARG A 233 -10.01 -19.18 -5.31
C ARG A 233 -8.51 -19.01 -5.52
N LYS A 234 -7.70 -19.96 -5.02
CA LYS A 234 -6.23 -19.93 -5.14
C LYS A 234 -5.73 -19.91 -6.59
N THR A 235 -6.34 -20.72 -7.45
CA THR A 235 -5.99 -20.82 -8.87
C THR A 235 -6.38 -19.54 -9.61
N LYS A 236 -7.56 -19.01 -9.33
CA LYS A 236 -8.02 -17.73 -9.90
C LYS A 236 -7.11 -16.57 -9.52
N MET A 237 -6.73 -16.49 -8.25
CA MET A 237 -5.82 -15.46 -7.76
C MET A 237 -4.44 -15.59 -8.43
N LEU A 238 -3.87 -16.80 -8.54
CA LEU A 238 -2.60 -16.99 -9.24
C LEU A 238 -2.68 -16.55 -10.70
N LYS A 239 -3.73 -16.97 -11.43
CA LYS A 239 -3.95 -16.58 -12.82
C LYS A 239 -4.10 -15.07 -12.98
N LEU A 240 -4.81 -14.41 -12.06
CA LEU A 240 -4.94 -12.96 -12.05
C LEU A 240 -3.58 -12.28 -11.86
N LEU A 241 -2.79 -12.71 -10.86
CA LEU A 241 -1.45 -12.17 -10.62
C LEU A 241 -0.55 -12.32 -11.86
N GLN A 242 -0.58 -13.48 -12.50
CA GLN A 242 0.16 -13.72 -13.74
C GLN A 242 -0.33 -12.83 -14.89
N ASN A 243 -1.64 -12.58 -14.99
CA ASN A 243 -2.22 -11.71 -16.01
C ASN A 243 -1.81 -10.24 -15.85
N ILE A 244 -1.51 -9.80 -14.63
CA ILE A 244 -0.96 -8.46 -14.34
C ILE A 244 0.57 -8.45 -14.25
N ASP A 245 1.24 -9.43 -14.87
CA ASP A 245 2.69 -9.61 -14.91
C ASP A 245 3.37 -9.74 -13.54
N ILE A 246 2.71 -10.40 -12.59
CA ILE A 246 3.24 -10.77 -11.28
C ILE A 246 3.33 -12.29 -11.21
N ALA A 247 4.39 -12.85 -11.81
CA ALA A 247 4.67 -14.29 -11.80
C ALA A 247 5.73 -14.70 -10.77
N SER A 248 6.59 -13.75 -10.36
CA SER A 248 7.68 -13.94 -9.40
C SER A 248 7.95 -12.66 -8.62
N TYR A 249 8.70 -12.78 -7.52
CA TYR A 249 9.24 -11.65 -6.77
C TYR A 249 10.66 -11.95 -6.31
N LYS A 250 11.44 -10.90 -6.03
CA LYS A 250 12.80 -11.03 -5.48
C LYS A 250 12.75 -10.99 -3.96
N LEU A 251 13.39 -11.96 -3.31
CA LEU A 251 13.65 -11.97 -1.88
C LEU A 251 15.16 -12.00 -1.67
N ILE A 252 15.71 -10.90 -1.15
CA ILE A 252 17.16 -10.68 -0.94
C ILE A 252 17.96 -10.77 -2.26
N LYS A 253 18.27 -11.98 -2.74
CA LYS A 253 18.98 -12.24 -4.01
C LYS A 253 18.30 -13.30 -4.88
N ASP A 254 17.33 -14.02 -4.33
CA ASP A 254 16.68 -15.12 -5.03
C ASP A 254 15.39 -14.64 -5.69
N GLU A 255 15.14 -15.13 -6.90
CA GLU A 255 13.86 -14.95 -7.58
C GLU A 255 12.93 -16.12 -7.22
N ILE A 256 11.84 -15.80 -6.55
CA ILE A 256 10.85 -16.76 -6.08
C ILE A 256 9.64 -16.72 -7.01
N LYS A 257 9.34 -17.84 -7.65
CA LYS A 257 8.14 -18.01 -8.47
C LYS A 257 6.91 -18.18 -7.58
N ILE A 258 5.84 -17.45 -7.90
CA ILE A 258 4.57 -17.54 -7.16
C ILE A 258 3.85 -18.83 -7.57
N THR A 259 3.49 -19.64 -6.57
CA THR A 259 2.81 -20.93 -6.77
C THR A 259 1.40 -20.92 -6.17
N GLU A 260 0.54 -21.86 -6.60
CA GLU A 260 -0.80 -22.00 -6.00
C GLU A 260 -0.75 -22.32 -4.50
N GLU A 261 0.28 -23.05 -4.06
CA GLU A 261 0.47 -23.42 -2.66
C GLU A 261 0.75 -22.18 -1.80
N MET A 262 1.60 -21.26 -2.28
CA MET A 262 1.83 -19.98 -1.61
C MET A 262 0.53 -19.19 -1.43
N ILE A 263 -0.29 -19.10 -2.47
CA ILE A 263 -1.59 -18.45 -2.41
C ILE A 263 -2.55 -19.17 -1.46
N ALA A 264 -2.56 -20.50 -1.45
CA ALA A 264 -3.35 -21.29 -0.53
C ALA A 264 -2.96 -21.01 0.93
N ASN A 265 -1.66 -20.91 1.22
CA ASN A 265 -1.13 -20.59 2.55
C ASN A 265 -1.49 -19.16 2.97
N ILE A 266 -1.49 -18.20 2.04
CA ILE A 266 -1.98 -16.84 2.29
C ILE A 266 -3.47 -16.85 2.68
N ILE A 267 -4.32 -17.54 1.91
CA ILE A 267 -5.76 -17.62 2.19
C ILE A 267 -6.01 -18.35 3.53
N LYS A 268 -5.25 -19.41 3.81
CA LYS A 268 -5.33 -20.15 5.07
C LYS A 268 -4.95 -19.27 6.27
N GLY A 269 -3.85 -18.51 6.15
CA GLY A 269 -3.40 -17.56 7.16
C GLY A 269 -4.45 -16.50 7.47
N ARG A 270 -5.13 -15.98 6.44
CA ARG A 270 -6.25 -15.04 6.66
C ARG A 270 -7.39 -15.66 7.47
N ASN A 271 -7.74 -16.92 7.20
CA ASN A 271 -8.81 -17.58 7.95
C ASN A 271 -8.40 -17.87 9.40
N SER A 272 -7.11 -18.13 9.66
CA SER A 272 -6.60 -18.37 11.01
C SER A 272 -6.43 -17.10 11.85
N LEU A 273 -6.29 -15.91 11.24
CA LEU A 273 -6.08 -14.63 11.95
C LEU A 273 -7.05 -14.38 13.11
N PHE A 274 -8.31 -14.82 12.98
CA PHE A 274 -9.39 -14.57 13.95
C PHE A 274 -9.64 -15.74 14.91
N HIS A 275 -8.94 -16.87 14.75
CA HIS A 275 -9.06 -18.01 15.65
C HIS A 275 -8.05 -17.88 16.80
N ARG A 276 -8.56 -17.69 18.03
CA ARG A 276 -7.75 -17.68 19.26
C ARG A 276 -6.94 -18.97 19.36
N GLY A 277 -5.62 -18.87 19.53
CA GLY A 277 -4.72 -20.00 19.74
C GLY A 277 -4.07 -20.60 18.49
N SER A 278 -4.32 -20.06 17.29
CA SER A 278 -3.56 -20.46 16.10
C SER A 278 -2.24 -19.69 16.00
N ASP A 279 -1.16 -20.41 15.66
CA ASP A 279 0.14 -19.80 15.38
C ASP A 279 0.00 -18.84 14.19
N PHE A 280 0.52 -17.62 14.36
CA PHE A 280 0.50 -16.61 13.31
C PHE A 280 1.58 -16.96 12.27
N PRO A 281 1.25 -17.05 10.97
CA PRO A 281 2.21 -17.45 9.95
C PRO A 281 3.11 -16.27 9.57
N GLU A 282 4.07 -15.95 10.44
CA GLU A 282 4.98 -14.79 10.28
C GLU A 282 5.81 -14.88 8.99
N GLU A 283 6.29 -16.07 8.64
CA GLU A 283 7.03 -16.30 7.39
C GLU A 283 6.17 -16.03 6.16
N ILE A 284 4.89 -16.43 6.18
CA ILE A 284 3.97 -16.15 5.07
C ILE A 284 3.72 -14.64 4.94
N LEU A 285 3.66 -13.90 6.05
CA LEU A 285 3.51 -12.44 6.01
C LEU A 285 4.68 -11.79 5.26
N TRP A 286 5.90 -12.07 5.70
CA TRP A 286 7.08 -11.31 5.29
C TRP A 286 7.72 -11.84 4.02
N ASP A 287 7.73 -13.17 3.84
CA ASP A 287 8.46 -13.78 2.73
C ASP A 287 7.58 -13.94 1.50
N VAL A 288 6.25 -13.90 1.65
CA VAL A 288 5.30 -14.17 0.56
C VAL A 288 4.30 -13.03 0.37
N LEU A 289 3.47 -12.71 1.38
CA LEU A 289 2.38 -11.75 1.23
C LEU A 289 2.89 -10.34 0.95
N PHE A 290 3.84 -9.83 1.75
CA PHE A 290 4.36 -8.48 1.56
C PHE A 290 5.05 -8.28 0.20
N PRO A 291 5.96 -9.17 -0.27
CA PRO A 291 6.56 -9.03 -1.59
C PRO A 291 5.53 -9.03 -2.72
N ILE A 292 4.51 -9.89 -2.66
CA ILE A 292 3.42 -9.92 -3.64
C ILE A 292 2.65 -8.61 -3.62
N VAL A 293 2.24 -8.15 -2.44
CA VAL A 293 1.48 -6.91 -2.28
C VAL A 293 2.27 -5.70 -2.76
N LYS A 294 3.56 -5.64 -2.46
CA LYS A 294 4.46 -4.61 -2.96
C LYS A 294 4.49 -4.56 -4.50
N LYS A 295 4.52 -5.73 -5.15
CA LYS A 295 4.43 -5.84 -6.62
C LYS A 295 3.07 -5.41 -7.17
N ILE A 296 1.98 -5.73 -6.47
CA ILE A 296 0.63 -5.28 -6.84
C ILE A 296 0.55 -3.75 -6.81
N VAL A 297 1.00 -3.14 -5.71
CA VAL A 297 1.01 -1.67 -5.58
C VAL A 297 1.85 -1.07 -6.71
N GLU A 298 3.07 -1.58 -6.95
CA GLU A 298 3.94 -1.13 -8.06
C GLU A 298 3.23 -1.16 -9.42
N LYS A 299 2.56 -2.27 -9.76
CA LYS A 299 1.88 -2.42 -11.05
C LYS A 299 0.68 -1.48 -11.20
N VAL A 300 -0.12 -1.33 -10.14
CA VAL A 300 -1.30 -0.43 -10.16
C VAL A 300 -0.88 1.03 -10.19
N THR A 301 0.22 1.40 -9.52
CA THR A 301 0.78 2.75 -9.60
C THR A 301 1.19 3.12 -11.03
N MET A 302 1.79 2.17 -11.76
CA MET A 302 2.28 2.39 -13.13
C MET A 302 1.17 2.32 -14.19
N ASN A 303 0.06 1.66 -13.89
CA ASN A 303 -1.04 1.47 -14.82
C ASN A 303 -2.40 1.59 -14.09
N PRO A 304 -3.08 2.74 -14.15
CA PRO A 304 -4.34 2.97 -13.42
C PRO A 304 -5.49 2.12 -13.94
N ASP A 305 -5.46 1.72 -15.22
CA ASP A 305 -6.50 0.93 -15.87
C ASP A 305 -6.30 -0.58 -15.76
N LEU A 306 -5.20 -1.00 -15.12
CA LEU A 306 -4.83 -2.40 -14.95
C LEU A 306 -5.97 -3.28 -14.42
N LEU A 307 -6.84 -2.72 -13.57
CA LEU A 307 -7.93 -3.45 -12.92
C LEU A 307 -9.30 -3.26 -13.60
N ASN A 308 -9.39 -2.41 -14.62
CA ASN A 308 -10.64 -2.03 -15.30
C ASN A 308 -11.02 -3.00 -16.43
N GLY A 309 -10.05 -3.70 -17.02
CA GLY A 309 -10.26 -4.86 -17.89
C GLY A 309 -10.57 -4.57 -19.35
#